data_AF-A0A0B4KI88-F1
#
_entry.id   AF-A0A0B4KI88-F1
#
_cell.length_a   1.000
_cell.length_b   1.000
_cell.length_c   1.000
_cell.angle_alpha   90.00
_cell.angle_beta   90.00
_cell.angle_gamma   90.00
#
_symmetry.space_group_name_H-M   'P 1'
#
loop_
_entity.id
_entity.type
_entity.pdbx_description
1 polymer ?
#
loop_
_entity_poly.entity_id
_entity_poly.type
_entity_poly.pdbx_seq_one_letter_code
_entity_poly.pdbx_strand_id
1 'polypeptide(L)'
;QYRHGWESEAAAVVEDVKKYPGSATNGMVLRRRLQLMMYNNMYRIMFDRRFESEEDPLFMKLKGLNGERSRLAQSFDYNYGDFIPILRPFLRGYLEICKEVKEKRIRLFKDYFVDERKKLSSTKTTTNEGLKCAIDHILDAQQKGEINEDNVLYIVENINVAAIETTLWSIEWGIAELVNHPEIQKKLRDELDSVLGPGVQITEPEIQKLPY
;
A
#
# COMPACT_ATOMS: atom_id res chain seq x y z
N GLN A 1 10.37 10.36 9.51
CA GLN A 1 9.30 11.34 9.21
C GLN A 1 7.91 10.70 9.15
N TYR A 2 7.75 9.55 8.48
CA TYR A 2 6.43 8.91 8.30
C TYR A 2 5.91 8.05 9.46
N ARG A 3 6.75 7.71 10.45
CA ARG A 3 6.38 6.81 11.57
C ARG A 3 5.08 7.19 12.26
N HIS A 4 4.87 8.48 12.51
CA HIS A 4 3.65 8.99 13.17
C HIS A 4 2.40 8.73 12.34
N GLY A 5 2.54 8.70 11.01
CA GLY A 5 1.46 8.30 10.12
C GLY A 5 1.14 6.81 10.24
N TRP A 6 2.17 5.95 10.29
CA TRP A 6 2.00 4.50 10.43
C TRP A 6 1.40 4.13 11.78
N GLU A 7 1.91 4.74 12.86
CA GLU A 7 1.41 4.60 14.23
C GLU A 7 -0.06 5.03 14.33
N SER A 8 -0.41 6.17 13.71
CA SER A 8 -1.79 6.67 13.68
C SER A 8 -2.72 5.78 12.85
N GLU A 9 -2.28 5.25 11.71
CA GLU A 9 -3.10 4.36 10.88
C GLU A 9 -3.31 3.00 11.57
N ALA A 10 -2.30 2.47 12.27
CA ALA A 10 -2.42 1.27 13.10
C ALA A 10 -3.38 1.49 14.28
N ALA A 11 -3.28 2.62 14.98
CA ALA A 11 -4.23 2.99 16.03
C ALA A 11 -5.66 3.11 15.49
N ALA A 12 -5.84 3.70 14.31
CA ALA A 12 -7.15 3.81 13.68
C ALA A 12 -7.75 2.43 13.34
N VAL A 13 -6.93 1.46 12.88
CA VAL A 13 -7.40 0.06 12.71
C VAL A 13 -7.94 -0.49 14.03
N VAL A 14 -7.20 -0.33 15.13
CA VAL A 14 -7.62 -0.83 16.45
C VAL A 14 -8.94 -0.19 16.89
N GLU A 15 -9.09 1.12 16.71
CA GLU A 15 -10.32 1.84 17.06
C GLU A 15 -11.53 1.40 16.21
N ASP A 16 -11.33 1.17 14.91
CA ASP A 16 -12.40 0.69 14.03
C ASP A 16 -12.80 -0.76 14.37
N VAL A 17 -11.82 -1.60 14.72
CA VAL A 17 -12.08 -2.96 15.23
C VAL A 17 -12.89 -2.92 16.53
N LYS A 18 -12.54 -2.05 17.48
CA LYS A 18 -13.30 -1.90 18.74
C LYS A 18 -14.74 -1.42 18.51
N LYS A 19 -14.94 -0.51 17.55
CA LYS A 19 -16.26 0.05 17.23
C LYS A 19 -17.16 -0.93 16.49
N TYR A 20 -16.60 -1.87 15.73
CA TYR A 20 -17.37 -2.83 14.95
C TYR A 20 -18.03 -3.88 15.88
N PRO A 21 -19.38 -3.94 15.98
CA PRO A 21 -20.06 -4.82 16.94
C PRO A 21 -19.78 -6.32 16.73
N GLY A 22 -19.47 -6.72 15.49
CA GLY A 22 -19.16 -8.11 15.15
C GLY A 22 -17.80 -8.59 15.63
N SER A 23 -16.87 -7.69 15.97
CA SER A 23 -15.46 -8.05 16.28
C SER A 23 -15.35 -8.98 17.48
N ALA A 24 -16.16 -8.74 18.51
CA ALA A 24 -16.16 -9.50 19.75
C ALA A 24 -17.11 -10.71 19.73
N THR A 25 -17.90 -10.88 18.65
CA THR A 25 -18.93 -11.91 18.56
C THR A 25 -18.63 -12.88 17.41
N ASN A 26 -19.08 -12.54 16.20
CA ASN A 26 -18.97 -13.41 15.03
C ASN A 26 -17.61 -13.31 14.32
N GLY A 27 -16.74 -12.42 14.80
CA GLY A 27 -15.47 -12.10 14.17
C GLY A 27 -15.62 -11.09 13.03
N MET A 28 -14.47 -10.68 12.48
CA MET A 28 -14.40 -9.84 11.29
C MET A 28 -13.26 -10.28 10.37
N VAL A 29 -13.39 -9.97 9.08
CA VAL A 29 -12.30 -10.14 8.11
C VAL A 29 -11.38 -8.91 8.20
N LEU A 30 -10.49 -8.93 9.18
CA LEU A 30 -9.60 -7.81 9.53
C LEU A 30 -8.72 -7.35 8.35
N ARG A 31 -8.39 -8.25 7.42
CA ARG A 31 -7.62 -7.95 6.20
C ARG A 31 -8.18 -6.75 5.44
N ARG A 32 -9.51 -6.56 5.39
CA ARG A 32 -10.12 -5.45 4.64
C ARG A 32 -9.70 -4.09 5.19
N ARG A 33 -9.75 -3.94 6.51
CA ARG A 33 -9.34 -2.72 7.21
C ARG A 33 -7.83 -2.51 7.22
N LEU A 34 -7.06 -3.60 7.34
CA LEU A 34 -5.60 -3.59 7.23
C LEU A 34 -5.13 -3.21 5.82
N GLN A 35 -5.88 -3.58 4.78
CA GLN A 35 -5.58 -3.16 3.42
C GLN A 35 -5.67 -1.64 3.28
N LEU A 36 -6.72 -1.01 3.81
CA LEU A 36 -6.82 0.46 3.85
C LEU A 36 -5.62 1.09 4.58
N MET A 37 -5.22 0.53 5.73
CA MET A 37 -4.03 0.97 6.48
C MET A 37 -2.76 0.92 5.59
N MET A 38 -2.56 -0.18 4.87
CA MET A 38 -1.40 -0.32 3.98
C MET A 38 -1.42 0.66 2.82
N TYR A 39 -2.59 0.90 2.22
CA TYR A 39 -2.75 1.95 1.21
C TYR A 39 -2.43 3.33 1.80
N ASN A 40 -2.97 3.68 2.97
CA ASN A 40 -2.70 4.96 3.61
C ASN A 40 -1.22 5.15 3.94
N ASN A 41 -0.54 4.13 4.47
CA ASN A 41 0.89 4.17 4.75
C ASN A 41 1.71 4.44 3.49
N MET A 42 1.43 3.70 2.40
CA MET A 42 2.18 3.84 1.15
C MET A 42 1.88 5.14 0.41
N TYR A 43 0.61 5.56 0.36
CA TYR A 43 0.21 6.80 -0.31
C TYR A 43 0.62 8.05 0.47
N ARG A 44 0.79 7.95 1.79
CA ARG A 44 1.37 9.04 2.59
C ARG A 44 2.85 9.21 2.28
N ILE A 45 3.61 8.12 2.16
CA ILE A 45 5.02 8.17 1.74
C ILE A 45 5.15 8.73 0.31
N MET A 46 4.30 8.24 -0.59
CA MET A 46 4.42 8.57 -2.02
C MET A 46 3.91 9.96 -2.38
N PHE A 47 2.75 10.35 -1.82
CA PHE A 47 1.99 11.51 -2.28
C PHE A 47 1.57 12.45 -1.16
N ASP A 48 1.92 12.15 0.09
CA ASP A 48 1.40 12.82 1.29
C ASP A 48 -0.13 12.82 1.34
N ARG A 49 -0.73 11.70 0.92
CA ARG A 49 -2.19 11.52 0.80
C ARG A 49 -2.65 10.27 1.52
N ARG A 50 -3.88 10.29 2.03
CA ARG A 50 -4.59 9.14 2.58
C ARG A 50 -5.99 9.02 1.98
N PHE A 51 -6.59 7.85 2.12
CA PHE A 51 -7.99 7.55 1.82
C PHE A 51 -8.81 7.60 3.09
N GLU A 52 -10.06 8.04 2.99
CA GLU A 52 -10.89 8.32 4.15
C GLU A 52 -11.46 7.05 4.81
N SER A 53 -11.98 6.13 4.01
CA SER A 53 -12.61 4.89 4.47
C SER A 53 -12.44 3.75 3.47
N GLU A 54 -12.93 2.55 3.83
CA GLU A 54 -12.92 1.37 2.94
C GLU A 54 -13.85 1.55 1.73
N GLU A 55 -14.80 2.48 1.81
CA GLU A 55 -15.78 2.84 0.78
C GLU A 55 -15.35 4.03 -0.07
N ASP A 56 -14.18 4.64 0.19
CA ASP A 56 -13.65 5.75 -0.60
C ASP A 56 -13.64 5.37 -2.10
N PRO A 57 -14.30 6.14 -2.99
CA PRO A 57 -14.43 5.77 -4.39
C PRO A 57 -13.10 5.63 -5.12
N LEU A 58 -12.11 6.46 -4.78
CA LEU A 58 -10.78 6.41 -5.39
C LEU A 58 -10.00 5.20 -4.87
N PHE A 59 -10.09 4.90 -3.57
CA PHE A 59 -9.51 3.70 -2.97
C PHE A 59 -10.07 2.43 -3.63
N MET A 60 -11.40 2.33 -3.76
CA MET A 60 -12.05 1.17 -4.37
C MET A 60 -11.66 1.00 -5.84
N LYS A 61 -11.57 2.11 -6.59
CA LYS A 61 -11.11 2.08 -7.99
C LYS A 61 -9.66 1.63 -8.11
N LEU A 62 -8.78 2.13 -7.24
CA LEU A 62 -7.37 1.72 -7.17
C LEU A 62 -7.21 0.24 -6.81
N LYS A 63 -7.94 -0.22 -5.80
CA LYS A 63 -7.96 -1.61 -5.36
C LYS A 63 -8.42 -2.54 -6.48
N GLY A 64 -9.49 -2.18 -7.19
CA GLY A 64 -9.98 -2.92 -8.36
C GLY A 64 -8.91 -3.05 -9.44
N LEU A 65 -8.29 -1.94 -9.86
CA LEU A 65 -7.27 -1.95 -10.91
C LEU A 65 -5.97 -2.67 -10.49
N ASN A 66 -5.54 -2.52 -9.24
CA ASN A 66 -4.40 -3.28 -8.71
C ASN A 66 -4.70 -4.79 -8.68
N GLY A 67 -5.93 -5.16 -8.29
CA GLY A 67 -6.38 -6.55 -8.30
C GLY A 67 -6.42 -7.16 -9.72
N GLU A 68 -6.98 -6.43 -10.69
CA GLU A 68 -6.99 -6.86 -12.10
C GLU A 68 -5.58 -7.01 -12.66
N ARG A 69 -4.69 -6.04 -12.38
CA ARG A 69 -3.28 -6.13 -12.77
C ARG A 69 -2.60 -7.36 -12.16
N SER A 70 -2.78 -7.63 -10.88
CA SER A 70 -2.18 -8.82 -10.25
C SER A 70 -2.75 -10.11 -10.84
N ARG A 71 -4.07 -10.18 -11.03
CA ARG A 71 -4.74 -11.33 -11.64
C ARG A 71 -4.21 -11.65 -13.04
N LEU A 72 -4.05 -10.63 -13.88
CA LEU A 72 -3.51 -10.82 -15.24
C LEU A 72 -2.05 -11.27 -15.19
N ALA A 73 -1.19 -10.59 -14.42
CA ALA A 73 0.22 -10.95 -14.38
C ALA A 73 0.50 -12.35 -13.79
N GLN A 74 -0.38 -12.86 -12.94
CA GLN A 74 -0.23 -14.15 -12.26
C GLN A 74 -1.08 -15.27 -12.87
N SER A 75 -1.87 -15.01 -13.92
CA SER A 75 -2.69 -16.04 -14.54
C SER A 75 -1.85 -17.02 -15.35
N PHE A 76 -2.22 -18.30 -15.33
CA PHE A 76 -1.63 -19.30 -16.22
C PHE A 76 -2.15 -19.22 -17.66
N ASP A 77 -3.17 -18.40 -17.92
CA ASP A 77 -3.83 -18.29 -19.23
C ASP A 77 -2.90 -17.80 -20.35
N TYR A 78 -1.78 -17.14 -20.03
CA TYR A 78 -0.82 -16.67 -21.03
C TYR A 78 0.43 -17.57 -21.16
N ASN A 79 0.62 -18.55 -20.26
CA ASN A 79 1.84 -19.36 -20.18
C ASN A 79 2.19 -20.07 -21.49
N TYR A 80 1.19 -20.51 -22.26
CA TYR A 80 1.45 -21.25 -23.51
C TYR A 80 2.19 -20.38 -24.54
N GLY A 81 1.89 -19.09 -24.63
CA GLY A 81 2.56 -18.18 -25.57
C GLY A 81 3.87 -17.61 -25.06
N ASP A 82 4.09 -17.66 -23.75
CA ASP A 82 5.37 -17.30 -23.11
C ASP A 82 6.38 -18.45 -23.14
N PHE A 83 5.95 -19.68 -22.84
CA PHE A 83 6.80 -20.89 -22.88
C PHE A 83 7.08 -21.37 -24.29
N ILE A 84 6.12 -21.19 -25.21
CA ILE A 84 6.23 -21.63 -26.61
C ILE A 84 6.04 -20.39 -27.51
N PRO A 85 7.12 -19.66 -27.86
CA PRO A 85 7.02 -18.37 -28.54
C PRO A 85 6.27 -18.38 -29.89
N ILE A 86 6.23 -19.53 -30.59
CA ILE A 86 5.46 -19.67 -31.84
C ILE A 86 3.94 -19.54 -31.61
N LEU A 87 3.46 -19.76 -30.38
CA LEU A 87 2.05 -19.58 -29.99
C LEU A 87 1.73 -18.15 -29.55
N ARG A 88 2.72 -17.25 -29.44
CA ARG A 88 2.52 -15.86 -29.02
C ARG A 88 1.46 -15.08 -29.82
N PRO A 89 1.29 -15.28 -31.15
CA PRO A 89 0.21 -14.61 -31.89
C PRO A 89 -1.20 -14.89 -31.35
N PHE A 90 -1.42 -16.05 -30.71
CA PHE A 90 -2.71 -16.41 -30.11
C PHE A 90 -2.98 -15.66 -28.79
N LEU A 91 -1.95 -15.06 -28.16
CA LEU A 91 -2.10 -14.20 -26.97
C LEU A 91 -2.63 -12.80 -27.28
N ARG A 92 -2.92 -12.46 -28.54
CA ARG A 92 -3.30 -11.09 -28.94
C ARG A 92 -4.42 -10.50 -28.09
N GLY A 93 -5.51 -11.26 -27.87
CA GLY A 93 -6.62 -10.83 -27.03
C GLY A 93 -6.24 -10.65 -25.56
N TYR A 94 -5.39 -11.53 -25.04
CA TYR A 94 -4.88 -11.42 -23.67
C TYR A 94 -4.04 -10.15 -23.48
N LEU A 95 -3.11 -9.89 -24.40
CA LEU A 95 -2.24 -8.72 -24.38
C LEU A 95 -3.01 -7.41 -24.57
N GLU A 96 -4.11 -7.42 -25.32
CA GLU A 96 -5.02 -6.28 -25.47
C GLU A 96 -5.70 -5.95 -24.13
N ILE A 97 -6.20 -6.95 -23.40
CA ILE A 97 -6.74 -6.77 -22.05
C ILE A 97 -5.67 -6.23 -21.09
N CYS A 98 -4.44 -6.77 -21.12
CA CYS A 98 -3.33 -6.26 -20.32
C CYS A 98 -3.03 -4.79 -20.64
N LYS A 99 -3.07 -4.41 -21.92
CA LYS A 99 -2.85 -3.04 -22.36
C LYS A 99 -3.95 -2.10 -21.85
N GLU A 100 -5.21 -2.50 -21.94
CA GLU A 100 -6.32 -1.69 -21.41
C GLU A 100 -6.22 -1.46 -19.90
N VAL A 101 -5.92 -2.51 -19.13
CA VAL A 101 -5.75 -2.40 -17.66
C VAL A 101 -4.57 -1.49 -17.34
N LYS A 102 -3.44 -1.64 -18.06
CA LYS A 102 -2.27 -0.76 -17.91
C LYS A 102 -2.63 0.69 -18.19
N GLU A 103 -3.30 0.99 -19.30
CA GLU A 103 -3.67 2.36 -19.67
C GLU A 103 -4.61 3.00 -18.66
N LYS A 104 -5.64 2.27 -18.20
CA LYS A 104 -6.57 2.75 -17.15
C LYS A 104 -5.84 3.07 -15.84
N ARG A 105 -4.91 2.19 -15.45
CA ARG A 105 -4.15 2.32 -14.20
C ARG A 105 -3.13 3.45 -14.24
N ILE A 106 -2.36 3.54 -15.31
CA ILE A 106 -1.39 4.62 -15.51
C ILE A 106 -2.09 5.97 -15.60
N ARG A 107 -3.22 6.06 -16.31
CA ARG A 107 -4.04 7.28 -16.36
C ARG A 107 -4.52 7.68 -14.97
N LEU A 108 -4.99 6.72 -14.16
CA LEU A 108 -5.42 7.01 -12.80
C LEU A 108 -4.26 7.55 -11.94
N PHE A 109 -3.08 6.93 -11.99
CA PHE A 109 -1.91 7.44 -11.26
C PHE A 109 -1.51 8.84 -11.69
N LYS A 110 -1.55 9.10 -13.01
CA LYS A 110 -1.25 10.41 -13.56
C LYS A 110 -2.24 11.46 -13.07
N ASP A 111 -3.52 11.26 -13.33
CA ASP A 111 -4.58 12.25 -13.14
C ASP A 111 -4.81 12.59 -11.66
N TYR A 112 -4.77 11.59 -10.78
CA TYR A 112 -5.15 11.73 -9.36
C TYR A 112 -3.98 11.93 -8.41
N PHE A 113 -2.75 11.68 -8.84
CA PHE A 113 -1.60 11.73 -7.94
C PHE A 113 -0.44 12.52 -8.52
N VAL A 114 0.09 12.12 -9.68
CA VAL A 114 1.28 12.79 -10.24
C VAL A 114 0.99 14.23 -10.65
N ASP A 115 -0.09 14.46 -11.40
CA ASP A 115 -0.41 15.80 -11.89
C ASP A 115 -0.91 16.72 -10.76
N GLU A 116 -1.56 16.17 -9.73
CA GLU A 116 -1.89 16.91 -8.50
C GLU A 116 -0.62 17.42 -7.81
N ARG A 117 0.41 16.56 -7.67
CA ARG A 117 1.69 16.95 -7.08
C ARG A 117 2.47 17.94 -7.94
N LYS A 118 2.47 17.79 -9.27
CA LYS A 118 3.06 18.79 -10.18
C LYS A 118 2.41 20.17 -10.00
N LYS A 119 1.09 20.25 -9.86
CA LYS A 119 0.36 21.51 -9.61
C LYS A 119 0.70 22.14 -8.25
N LEU A 120 0.86 21.32 -7.22
CA LEU A 120 1.27 21.80 -5.89
C LEU A 120 2.72 22.33 -5.91
N SER A 121 3.60 21.71 -6.70
CA SER A 121 4.98 22.18 -6.85
C SER A 121 5.10 23.48 -7.64
N SER A 122 4.21 23.74 -8.60
CA SER A 122 4.24 24.99 -9.40
C SER A 122 3.65 26.19 -8.68
N THR A 123 2.83 25.97 -7.64
CA THR A 123 2.16 27.02 -6.86
C THR A 123 2.91 27.43 -5.60
N LYS A 124 3.85 26.60 -5.11
CA LYS A 124 4.70 26.96 -3.97
C LYS A 124 5.89 27.80 -4.44
N THR A 125 5.92 29.06 -4.01
CA THR A 125 7.09 29.94 -4.10
C THR A 125 8.29 29.29 -3.41
N THR A 126 9.48 29.61 -3.92
CA THR A 126 10.81 29.06 -3.60
C THR A 126 11.26 29.28 -2.14
N THR A 127 10.46 28.88 -1.15
CA THR A 127 10.86 28.78 0.25
C THR A 127 10.90 27.30 0.60
N ASN A 128 12.12 26.84 0.87
CA ASN A 128 12.56 25.46 0.83
C ASN A 128 12.18 24.70 2.13
N GLU A 129 10.90 24.71 2.54
CA GLU A 129 10.45 24.16 3.83
C GLU A 129 9.13 23.35 3.77
N GLY A 130 8.57 23.10 2.60
CA GLY A 130 7.45 22.15 2.47
C GLY A 130 7.94 20.70 2.66
N LEU A 131 7.20 19.87 3.42
CA LEU A 131 7.44 18.42 3.45
C LEU A 131 7.45 17.87 2.02
N LYS A 132 8.63 17.46 1.53
CA LYS A 132 8.75 16.69 0.29
C LYS A 132 8.31 15.25 0.55
N CYS A 133 7.41 14.73 -0.27
CA CYS A 133 7.11 13.30 -0.31
C CYS A 133 7.90 12.61 -1.43
N ALA A 134 7.87 11.28 -1.47
CA ALA A 134 8.77 10.52 -2.34
C ALA A 134 8.60 10.89 -3.83
N ILE A 135 7.38 11.15 -4.29
CA ILE A 135 7.15 11.56 -5.69
C ILE A 135 7.76 12.91 -6.03
N ASP A 136 7.94 13.82 -5.08
CA ASP A 136 8.55 15.13 -5.35
C ASP A 136 10.02 14.94 -5.72
N HIS A 137 10.73 14.03 -5.04
CA HIS A 137 12.10 13.68 -5.38
C HIS A 137 12.20 12.99 -6.75
N ILE A 138 11.22 12.15 -7.09
CA ILE A 138 11.15 11.50 -8.41
C ILE A 138 10.88 12.54 -9.50
N LEU A 139 10.00 13.50 -9.27
CA LEU A 139 9.72 14.59 -10.19
C LEU A 139 10.91 15.55 -10.33
N ASP A 140 11.66 15.82 -9.26
CA ASP A 140 12.91 16.60 -9.31
C ASP A 140 13.94 15.92 -10.23
N ALA A 141 14.09 14.59 -10.15
CA ALA A 141 14.96 13.82 -11.05
C ALA A 141 14.48 13.89 -12.51
N GLN A 142 13.17 13.85 -12.73
CA GLN A 142 12.59 14.05 -14.07
C GLN A 142 12.92 15.44 -14.63
N GLN A 143 12.79 16.50 -13.82
CA GLN A 143 13.08 17.87 -14.23
C GLN A 143 14.56 18.08 -14.58
N LYS A 144 15.46 17.36 -13.89
CA LYS A 144 16.90 17.36 -14.20
C LYS A 144 17.26 16.54 -15.45
N GLY A 145 16.30 15.85 -16.05
CA GLY A 145 16.51 15.01 -17.23
C GLY A 145 17.18 13.67 -16.91
N GLU A 146 17.21 13.25 -15.65
CA GLU A 146 17.78 11.96 -15.23
C GLU A 146 16.85 10.79 -15.60
N ILE A 147 15.54 11.04 -15.62
CA ILE A 147 14.48 10.07 -15.96
C ILE A 147 13.38 10.73 -16.79
N ASN A 148 12.56 9.92 -17.47
CA ASN A 148 11.41 10.39 -18.25
C ASN A 148 10.07 10.19 -17.52
N GLU A 149 8.97 10.68 -18.11
CA GLU A 149 7.63 10.60 -17.49
C GLU A 149 7.16 9.15 -17.29
N ASP A 150 7.49 8.25 -18.22
CA ASP A 150 7.16 6.84 -18.10
C ASP A 150 7.88 6.21 -16.88
N ASN A 151 9.14 6.57 -16.64
CA ASN A 151 9.86 6.09 -15.45
C ASN A 151 9.17 6.53 -14.16
N VAL A 152 8.69 7.78 -14.08
CA VAL A 152 7.93 8.28 -12.92
C VAL A 152 6.69 7.40 -12.68
N LEU A 153 5.91 7.14 -13.73
CA LEU A 153 4.67 6.36 -13.65
C LEU A 153 4.95 4.89 -13.33
N TYR A 154 6.02 4.31 -13.86
CA TYR A 154 6.43 2.94 -13.56
C TYR A 154 6.90 2.77 -12.11
N ILE A 155 7.59 3.76 -11.53
CA ILE A 155 7.95 3.72 -10.11
C ILE A 155 6.68 3.69 -9.24
N VAL A 156 5.69 4.52 -9.54
CA VAL A 156 4.38 4.50 -8.84
C VAL A 156 3.68 3.15 -9.00
N GLU A 157 3.68 2.60 -10.21
CA GLU A 157 3.12 1.28 -10.50
C GLU A 157 3.80 0.17 -9.69
N ASN A 158 5.14 0.16 -9.66
CA ASN A 158 5.93 -0.86 -8.98
C ASN A 158 5.71 -0.83 -7.48
N ILE A 159 5.72 0.35 -6.85
CA ILE A 159 5.50 0.49 -5.41
C ILE A 159 4.11 -0.02 -5.01
N ASN A 160 3.08 0.26 -5.82
CA ASN A 160 1.72 -0.23 -5.56
C ASN A 160 1.63 -1.76 -5.56
N VAL A 161 2.36 -2.44 -6.44
CA VAL A 161 2.34 -3.92 -6.52
C VAL A 161 3.25 -4.54 -5.47
N ALA A 162 4.42 -3.95 -5.23
CA ALA A 162 5.47 -4.56 -4.43
C ALA A 162 5.32 -4.36 -2.92
N ALA A 163 4.65 -3.29 -2.46
CA ALA A 163 4.66 -2.91 -1.04
C ALA A 163 3.35 -3.16 -0.29
N ILE A 164 2.20 -3.11 -0.98
CA ILE A 164 0.89 -3.12 -0.32
C ILE A 164 0.46 -4.55 0.04
N GLU A 165 0.20 -5.39 -0.97
CA GLU A 165 -0.33 -6.74 -0.73
C GLU A 165 0.67 -7.67 -0.04
N THR A 166 1.96 -7.49 -0.33
CA THR A 166 3.07 -8.26 0.26
C THR A 166 3.14 -8.09 1.78
N THR A 167 3.19 -6.84 2.24
CA THR A 167 3.20 -6.53 3.68
C THR A 167 1.87 -6.93 4.33
N LEU A 168 0.74 -6.73 3.64
CA LEU A 168 -0.57 -7.14 4.14
C LEU A 168 -0.66 -8.65 4.36
N TRP A 169 -0.10 -9.47 3.46
CA TRP A 169 0.00 -10.92 3.67
C TRP A 169 0.80 -11.26 4.92
N SER A 170 1.97 -10.64 5.11
CA SER A 170 2.79 -10.89 6.31
C SER A 170 2.06 -10.53 7.61
N ILE A 171 1.34 -9.40 7.63
CA ILE A 171 0.54 -8.99 8.79
C ILE A 171 -0.61 -9.97 9.04
N GLU A 172 -1.34 -10.36 7.99
CA GLU A 172 -2.47 -11.30 8.13
C GLU A 172 -2.00 -12.65 8.66
N TRP A 173 -0.90 -13.19 8.12
CA TRP A 173 -0.30 -14.42 8.62
C TRP A 173 0.20 -14.27 10.06
N GLY A 174 0.88 -13.17 10.39
CA GLY A 174 1.31 -12.91 11.77
C GLY A 174 0.14 -12.91 12.76
N ILE A 175 -0.98 -12.27 12.39
CA ILE A 175 -2.20 -12.27 13.23
C ILE A 175 -2.81 -13.68 13.32
N ALA A 176 -2.89 -14.42 12.21
CA ALA A 176 -3.41 -15.78 12.20
C ALA A 176 -2.58 -16.71 13.10
N GLU A 177 -1.25 -16.62 13.05
CA GLU A 177 -0.36 -17.41 13.90
C GLU A 177 -0.50 -17.04 15.38
N LEU A 178 -0.64 -15.75 15.71
CA LEU A 178 -0.90 -15.30 17.09
C LEU A 178 -2.25 -15.79 17.63
N VAL A 179 -3.29 -15.83 16.80
CA VAL A 179 -4.60 -16.38 17.17
C VAL A 179 -4.52 -17.88 17.43
N ASN A 180 -3.75 -18.61 16.60
CA ASN A 180 -3.61 -20.06 16.71
C ASN A 180 -2.64 -20.51 17.82
N HIS A 181 -1.79 -19.61 18.33
CA HIS A 181 -0.81 -19.88 19.39
C HIS A 181 -0.96 -18.87 20.55
N PRO A 182 -1.97 -19.03 21.42
CA PRO A 182 -2.27 -18.07 22.48
C PRO A 182 -1.12 -17.83 23.47
N GLU A 183 -0.26 -18.83 23.70
CA GLU A 183 0.94 -18.73 24.52
C GLU A 183 2.00 -17.80 23.92
N ILE A 184 2.16 -17.82 22.59
CA ILE A 184 3.04 -16.90 21.85
C ILE A 184 2.45 -15.49 21.92
N GLN A 185 1.14 -15.34 21.68
CA GLN A 185 0.46 -14.05 21.78
C GLN A 185 0.51 -13.47 23.21
N LYS A 186 0.44 -14.32 24.24
CA LYS A 186 0.61 -13.90 25.62
C LYS A 186 2.05 -13.43 25.86
N LYS A 187 3.05 -14.20 25.43
CA LYS A 187 4.45 -13.83 25.59
C LYS A 187 4.80 -12.50 24.93
N LEU A 188 4.28 -12.22 23.73
CA LEU A 188 4.44 -10.92 23.06
C LEU A 188 3.81 -9.78 23.88
N ARG A 189 2.61 -9.99 24.44
CA ARG A 189 1.96 -9.00 25.32
C ARG A 189 2.75 -8.76 26.61
N ASP A 190 3.26 -9.82 27.22
CA ASP A 190 4.06 -9.73 28.45
C ASP A 190 5.36 -8.94 28.21
N GLU A 191 6.01 -9.09 27.04
CA GLU A 191 7.18 -8.28 26.67
C GLU A 191 6.81 -6.79 26.51
N LEU A 192 5.73 -6.49 25.78
CA LEU A 192 5.25 -5.12 25.59
C LEU A 192 4.97 -4.44 26.94
N ASP A 193 4.23 -5.11 27.83
CA ASP A 193 3.88 -4.57 29.15
C ASP A 193 5.11 -4.40 30.05
N SER A 194 6.11 -5.29 29.95
CA SER A 194 7.35 -5.22 30.73
C SER A 194 8.28 -4.10 30.27
N VAL A 195 8.38 -3.84 28.96
CA VAL A 195 9.35 -2.88 28.40
C VAL A 195 8.75 -1.48 28.31
N LEU A 196 7.47 -1.36 27.96
CA LEU A 196 6.79 -0.08 27.70
C LEU A 196 5.90 0.35 28.87
N GLY A 197 5.36 -0.61 29.61
CA GLY A 197 4.33 -0.39 30.62
C GLY A 197 2.93 -0.72 30.08
N PRO A 198 2.01 -1.19 30.95
CA PRO A 198 0.67 -1.58 30.53
C PRO A 198 -0.12 -0.43 29.89
N GLY A 199 -0.71 -0.71 28.72
CA GLY A 199 -1.58 0.24 28.01
C GLY A 199 -0.84 1.35 27.27
N VAL A 200 0.50 1.33 27.23
CA VAL A 200 1.29 2.27 26.43
C VAL A 200 1.29 1.83 24.97
N GLN A 201 0.92 2.73 24.06
CA GLN A 201 0.97 2.45 22.62
C GLN A 201 2.43 2.37 22.15
N ILE A 202 2.76 1.28 21.44
CA ILE A 202 4.06 1.10 20.78
C ILE A 202 4.28 2.15 19.69
N THR A 203 5.50 2.69 19.59
CA THR A 203 5.95 3.51 18.46
C THR A 203 7.15 2.86 17.77
N GLU A 204 7.53 3.35 16.58
CA GLU A 204 8.56 2.69 15.78
C GLU A 204 9.94 2.56 16.46
N PRO A 205 10.45 3.55 17.22
CA PRO A 205 11.76 3.43 17.89
C PRO A 205 11.82 2.35 18.96
N GLU A 206 10.70 2.00 19.60
CA GLU A 206 10.67 1.00 20.66
C GLU A 206 10.88 -0.42 20.14
N ILE A 207 10.69 -0.67 18.84
CA ILE A 207 10.89 -1.99 18.23
C ILE A 207 12.30 -2.53 18.54
N GLN A 208 13.31 -1.66 18.63
CA GLN A 208 14.68 -2.07 18.97
C GLN A 208 14.83 -2.65 20.38
N LYS A 209 13.86 -2.40 21.27
CA LYS A 209 13.81 -2.90 22.65
C LYS A 209 12.89 -4.12 22.81
N LEU A 210 12.27 -4.57 21.73
CA LEU A 210 11.27 -5.64 21.70
C LEU A 210 11.81 -6.79 20.82
N PRO A 211 12.72 -7.61 21.34
CA PRO A 211 13.40 -8.65 20.56
C PRO A 211 12.55 -9.89 20.25
N TYR A 212 11.39 -10.08 20.89
CA TYR A 212 10.49 -11.21 20.65
C TYR A 212 9.45 -10.90 19.56
#